data_AF-A0AAV6C614-F1
#
_entry.id   AF-A0AAV6C614-F1
#
_cell.length_a   1.000
_cell.length_b   1.000
_cell.length_c   1.000
_cell.angle_alpha   90.00
_cell.angle_beta   90.00
_cell.angle_gamma   90.00
#
_symmetry.space_group_name_H-M   'P 1'
#
loop_
_entity.id
_entity.type
_entity.pdbx_description
1 polymer ?
#
loop_
_entity_poly.entity_id
_entity_poly.type
_entity_poly.pdbx_seq_one_letter_code
_entity_poly.pdbx_strand_id
1 'polypeptide(L)'
;MRGLVGILGLLLLLTVLWDAFETVILPRHVTRSFRLARLFFRTTWGLWTAFARRAHSSKRREGYLSYFGPLSVLLLLVFWAAVLMFSFALLLWSGGSAVRLAGATPTFRTDLYLSGTTFFTLGMGDVTPGTTLARVITVAEAGTGFGFLAIMIAYLPTLYAAFSQREVNISLLDARAGSPPTAGELLRRHGRLRVR
;
A
#
# COMPACT_ATOMS: atom_id res chain seq x y z
N MET A 1 15.88 -26.46 -4.58
CA MET A 1 15.01 -25.39 -5.16
C MET A 1 13.98 -24.86 -4.15
N ARG A 2 13.22 -25.72 -3.43
CA ARG A 2 12.21 -25.27 -2.45
C ARG A 2 12.75 -24.37 -1.32
N GLY A 3 13.93 -24.65 -0.78
CA GLY A 3 14.56 -23.80 0.25
C GLY A 3 14.88 -22.37 -0.22
N LEU A 4 15.29 -22.19 -1.49
CA LEU A 4 15.52 -20.87 -2.07
C LEU A 4 14.21 -20.06 -2.17
N VAL A 5 13.11 -20.72 -2.52
CA VAL A 5 11.77 -20.09 -2.56
C VAL A 5 11.33 -19.64 -1.17
N GLY A 6 11.61 -20.45 -0.14
CA GLY A 6 11.32 -20.09 1.26
C GLY A 6 12.14 -18.89 1.73
N ILE A 7 13.45 -18.86 1.45
CA ILE A 7 14.31 -17.71 1.77
C ILE A 7 13.82 -16.46 1.04
N LEU A 8 13.47 -16.58 -0.25
CA LEU A 8 12.98 -15.47 -1.05
C LEU A 8 11.64 -14.95 -0.53
N GLY A 9 10.72 -15.85 -0.15
CA GLY A 9 9.45 -15.49 0.48
C GLY A 9 9.65 -14.79 1.83
N LEU A 10 10.59 -15.27 2.66
CA LEU A 10 10.90 -14.65 3.95
C LEU A 10 11.52 -13.25 3.78
N LEU A 11 12.48 -13.11 2.87
CA LEU A 11 13.08 -11.81 2.56
C LEU A 11 12.03 -10.82 2.04
N LEU A 12 11.14 -11.27 1.16
CA LEU A 12 10.03 -10.46 0.63
C LEU A 12 9.09 -10.03 1.76
N LEU A 13 8.70 -10.96 2.64
CA LEU A 13 7.86 -10.69 3.81
C LEU A 13 8.47 -9.62 4.71
N LEU A 14 9.74 -9.80 5.11
CA LEU A 14 10.44 -8.86 5.99
C LEU A 14 10.60 -7.48 5.35
N THR A 15 10.90 -7.44 4.04
CA THR A 15 11.07 -6.17 3.32
C THR A 15 9.76 -5.39 3.26
N VAL A 16 8.63 -6.06 3.02
CA VAL A 16 7.31 -5.40 2.96
C VAL A 16 6.85 -4.96 4.35
N LEU A 17 7.03 -5.78 5.38
CA LEU A 17 6.71 -5.40 6.75
C LEU A 17 7.54 -4.20 7.20
N TRP A 18 8.82 -4.16 6.84
CA TRP A 18 9.70 -3.03 7.13
C TRP A 18 9.25 -1.76 6.39
N ASP A 19 8.96 -1.85 5.09
CA ASP A 19 8.49 -0.72 4.27
C ASP A 19 7.16 -0.18 4.80
N ALA A 20 6.21 -1.06 5.16
CA ALA A 20 4.94 -0.69 5.77
C ALA A 20 5.13 -0.01 7.13
N PHE A 21 5.94 -0.58 8.01
CA PHE A 21 6.28 0.00 9.31
C PHE A 21 6.92 1.39 9.17
N GLU A 22 7.93 1.52 8.32
CA GLU A 22 8.62 2.80 8.11
C GLU A 22 7.71 3.86 7.49
N THR A 23 6.75 3.47 6.67
CA THR A 23 5.84 4.40 6.00
C THR A 23 4.70 4.85 6.91
N VAL A 24 4.15 3.96 7.72
CA VAL A 24 3.01 4.24 8.60
C VAL A 24 3.48 4.84 9.93
N ILE A 25 4.49 4.25 10.57
CA ILE A 25 4.84 4.53 11.97
C ILE A 25 5.95 5.57 12.10
N LEU A 26 6.84 5.72 11.12
CA LEU A 26 7.88 6.75 11.16
C LEU A 26 7.43 8.01 10.41
N PRO A 27 6.97 9.09 11.10
CA PRO A 27 6.69 10.39 10.49
C PRO A 27 8.00 11.13 10.23
N ARG A 28 8.88 10.56 9.40
CA ARG A 28 10.23 11.09 9.21
C ARG A 28 10.43 11.41 7.73
N HIS A 29 10.67 12.69 7.42
CA HIS A 29 11.20 13.12 6.13
C HIS A 29 12.56 12.46 5.91
N VAL A 30 12.60 11.28 5.27
CA VAL A 30 13.82 10.46 5.18
C VAL A 30 14.21 10.22 3.72
N THR A 31 15.45 10.60 3.45
CA THR A 31 16.19 10.67 2.19
C THR A 31 16.70 9.32 1.66
N ARG A 32 16.12 8.17 2.04
CA ARG A 32 16.61 6.85 1.59
C ARG A 32 16.05 6.40 0.23
N SER A 33 16.91 5.73 -0.56
CA SER A 33 16.82 5.52 -2.01
C SER A 33 16.02 4.28 -2.47
N PHE A 34 15.86 3.25 -1.64
CA PHE A 34 15.13 2.03 -2.00
C PHE A 34 13.92 1.82 -1.08
N ARG A 35 12.72 2.14 -1.55
CA ARG A 35 11.44 1.83 -0.89
C ARG A 35 10.47 1.24 -1.91
N LEU A 36 9.76 0.19 -1.53
CA LEU A 36 8.70 -0.42 -2.36
C LEU A 36 7.64 0.62 -2.68
N ALA A 37 7.30 1.48 -1.71
CA ALA A 37 6.44 2.64 -1.93
C ALA A 37 6.94 3.57 -3.05
N ARG A 38 8.25 3.86 -3.14
CA ARG A 38 8.81 4.73 -4.19
C ARG A 38 8.70 4.09 -5.57
N LEU A 39 9.01 2.79 -5.67
CA LEU A 39 8.82 2.04 -6.91
C LEU A 39 7.35 2.08 -7.32
N PHE A 40 6.45 1.77 -6.38
CA PHE A 40 5.00 1.79 -6.57
C PHE A 40 4.50 3.15 -7.06
N PHE A 41 4.86 4.26 -6.41
CA PHE A 41 4.43 5.59 -6.86
C PHE A 41 4.96 5.91 -8.26
N ARG A 42 6.18 5.51 -8.60
CA ARG A 42 6.76 5.75 -9.93
C ARG A 42 6.06 4.92 -11.01
N THR A 43 5.81 3.64 -10.79
CA THR A 43 5.08 2.78 -11.75
C THR A 43 3.63 3.22 -11.88
N THR A 44 2.92 3.41 -10.76
CA THR A 44 1.52 3.83 -10.78
C THR A 44 1.37 5.21 -11.42
N TRP A 45 2.26 6.18 -11.15
CA TRP A 45 2.25 7.47 -11.84
C TRP A 45 2.51 7.35 -13.34
N GLY A 46 3.47 6.50 -13.75
CA GLY A 46 3.75 6.24 -15.15
C GLY A 46 2.54 5.67 -15.90
N LEU A 47 1.86 4.68 -15.30
CA LEU A 47 0.64 4.09 -15.84
C LEU A 47 -0.51 5.11 -15.88
N TRP A 48 -0.71 5.85 -14.80
CA TRP A 48 -1.78 6.83 -14.67
C TRP A 48 -1.64 7.99 -15.65
N THR A 49 -0.43 8.54 -15.79
CA THR A 49 -0.14 9.59 -16.78
C THR A 49 -0.20 9.08 -18.20
N ALA A 50 0.20 7.83 -18.47
CA ALA A 50 0.03 7.21 -19.79
C ALA A 50 -1.45 7.07 -20.17
N PHE A 51 -2.31 6.74 -19.21
CA PHE A 51 -3.76 6.69 -19.39
C PHE A 51 -4.36 8.10 -19.56
N ALA A 52 -3.96 9.05 -18.71
CA ALA A 52 -4.43 10.44 -18.78
C ALA A 52 -4.00 11.15 -20.08
N ARG A 53 -2.83 10.80 -20.64
CA ARG A 53 -2.36 11.32 -21.95
C ARG A 53 -3.23 10.85 -23.14
N ARG A 54 -3.99 9.77 -22.99
CA ARG A 54 -4.97 9.32 -24.01
C ARG A 54 -6.28 10.12 -23.98
N ALA A 55 -6.52 10.94 -22.96
CA ALA A 55 -7.68 11.82 -22.92
C ALA A 55 -7.41 13.12 -23.70
N HIS A 56 -8.19 13.36 -24.76
CA HIS A 56 -8.06 14.53 -25.64
C HIS A 56 -8.51 15.87 -25.01
N SER A 57 -9.26 15.86 -23.91
CA SER A 57 -9.81 17.07 -23.28
C SER A 57 -9.04 17.47 -22.02
N SER A 58 -8.56 18.72 -21.97
CA SER A 58 -7.79 19.27 -20.83
C SER A 58 -8.55 19.19 -19.51
N LYS A 59 -9.85 19.52 -19.50
CA LYS A 59 -10.69 19.46 -18.28
C LYS A 59 -10.86 18.03 -17.74
N ARG A 60 -11.05 17.03 -18.63
CA ARG A 60 -11.15 15.61 -18.21
C ARG A 60 -9.81 15.08 -17.71
N ARG A 61 -8.71 15.48 -18.33
CA ARG A 61 -7.35 15.11 -17.90
C ARG A 61 -7.03 15.64 -16.50
N GLU A 62 -7.42 16.89 -16.22
CA GLU A 62 -7.22 17.54 -14.92
C GLU A 62 -8.01 16.85 -13.80
N GLY A 63 -9.27 16.51 -14.05
CA GLY A 63 -10.08 15.72 -13.10
C GLY A 63 -9.54 14.30 -12.89
N TYR A 64 -9.02 13.64 -13.93
CA TYR A 64 -8.43 12.31 -13.77
C TYR A 64 -7.13 12.33 -12.95
N LEU A 65 -6.37 13.43 -13.04
CA LEU A 65 -5.14 13.63 -12.26
C LEU A 65 -5.44 14.00 -10.81
N SER A 66 -6.55 14.68 -10.50
CA SER A 66 -6.90 15.03 -9.12
C SER A 66 -7.25 13.80 -8.28
N TYR A 67 -7.90 12.78 -8.87
CA TYR A 67 -8.22 11.52 -8.18
C TYR A 67 -7.00 10.66 -7.83
N PHE A 68 -5.87 10.85 -8.53
CA PHE A 68 -4.67 10.04 -8.29
C PHE A 68 -4.15 10.18 -6.86
N GLY A 69 -4.20 11.39 -6.29
CA GLY A 69 -3.66 11.64 -4.95
C GLY A 69 -4.28 10.72 -3.88
N PRO A 70 -5.59 10.82 -3.60
CA PRO A 70 -6.26 9.95 -2.64
C PRO A 70 -6.22 8.46 -3.02
N LEU A 71 -6.45 8.16 -4.31
CA LEU A 71 -6.54 6.77 -4.76
C LEU A 71 -5.18 6.04 -4.69
N SER A 72 -4.07 6.74 -4.94
CA SER A 72 -2.74 6.14 -4.92
C SER A 72 -2.37 5.58 -3.55
N VAL A 73 -2.84 6.21 -2.47
CA VAL A 73 -2.62 5.71 -1.10
C VAL A 73 -3.43 4.44 -0.86
N LEU A 74 -4.70 4.40 -1.26
CA LEU A 74 -5.52 3.19 -1.18
C LEU A 74 -4.91 2.03 -1.99
N LEU A 75 -4.45 2.32 -3.21
CA LEU A 75 -3.79 1.35 -4.07
C LEU A 75 -2.46 0.85 -3.48
N LEU A 76 -1.71 1.69 -2.77
CA LEU A 76 -0.49 1.28 -2.07
C LEU A 76 -0.81 0.27 -0.96
N LEU A 77 -1.89 0.48 -0.21
CA LEU A 77 -2.31 -0.45 0.84
C LEU A 77 -2.72 -1.80 0.25
N VAL A 78 -3.50 -1.79 -0.84
CA VAL A 78 -3.85 -3.02 -1.59
C VAL A 78 -2.60 -3.72 -2.11
N PHE A 79 -1.64 -2.96 -2.62
CA PHE A 79 -0.37 -3.50 -3.09
C PHE A 79 0.41 -4.19 -1.97
N TRP A 80 0.55 -3.57 -0.79
CA TRP A 80 1.20 -4.23 0.35
C TRP A 80 0.47 -5.51 0.76
N ALA A 81 -0.86 -5.50 0.85
CA ALA A 81 -1.63 -6.71 1.15
C ALA A 81 -1.35 -7.83 0.13
N ALA A 82 -1.36 -7.52 -1.16
CA ALA A 82 -1.08 -8.48 -2.22
C ALA A 82 0.34 -9.06 -2.13
N VAL A 83 1.35 -8.22 -1.83
CA VAL A 83 2.73 -8.70 -1.69
C VAL A 83 2.91 -9.52 -0.41
N LEU A 84 2.26 -9.16 0.70
CA LEU A 84 2.25 -9.97 1.93
C LEU A 84 1.63 -11.35 1.67
N MET A 85 0.44 -11.40 1.06
CA MET A 85 -0.21 -12.64 0.65
C MET A 85 0.69 -13.49 -0.24
N PHE A 86 1.30 -12.87 -1.26
CA PHE A 86 2.23 -13.58 -2.14
C PHE A 86 3.45 -14.12 -1.39
N SER A 87 3.99 -13.37 -0.43
CA SER A 87 5.12 -13.79 0.40
C SER A 87 4.78 -15.00 1.28
N PHE A 88 3.61 -14.99 1.93
CA PHE A 88 3.13 -16.13 2.71
C PHE A 88 2.84 -17.35 1.84
N ALA A 89 2.25 -17.17 0.66
CA ALA A 89 2.05 -18.24 -0.31
C ALA A 89 3.38 -18.91 -0.73
N LEU A 90 4.44 -18.13 -0.94
CA LEU A 90 5.78 -18.66 -1.23
C LEU A 90 6.36 -19.44 -0.03
N LEU A 91 6.15 -18.98 1.19
CA LEU A 91 6.58 -19.67 2.41
C LEU A 91 5.87 -21.02 2.56
N LEU A 92 4.56 -21.06 2.36
CA LEU A 92 3.74 -22.28 2.39
C LEU A 92 4.15 -23.25 1.28
N TRP A 93 4.39 -22.75 0.06
CA TRP A 93 4.88 -23.55 -1.05
C TRP A 93 6.28 -24.14 -0.76
N SER A 94 7.16 -23.38 -0.11
CA SER A 94 8.50 -23.86 0.28
C SER A 94 8.44 -24.99 1.32
N GLY A 95 7.44 -24.94 2.21
CA GLY A 95 7.15 -25.96 3.22
C GLY A 95 6.65 -27.29 2.65
N GLY A 96 6.56 -27.41 1.32
CA GLY A 96 6.29 -28.65 0.61
C GLY A 96 4.85 -28.82 0.15
N SER A 97 4.07 -27.73 0.08
CA SER A 97 2.63 -27.78 -0.27
C SER A 97 1.92 -28.79 0.65
N ALA A 98 2.13 -28.60 1.96
CA ALA A 98 1.57 -29.41 3.03
C ALA A 98 0.04 -29.33 3.12
N VAL A 99 -0.65 -28.81 2.11
CA VAL A 99 -2.09 -28.71 2.11
C VAL A 99 -2.69 -30.09 1.85
N ARG A 100 -3.46 -30.58 2.81
CA ARG A 100 -4.32 -31.73 2.57
C ARG A 100 -5.53 -31.25 1.79
N LEU A 101 -5.52 -31.41 0.47
CA LEU A 101 -6.74 -31.36 -0.33
C LEU A 101 -7.45 -32.70 -0.23
N ALA A 102 -8.77 -32.67 -0.11
CA ALA A 102 -9.63 -33.82 -0.31
C ALA A 102 -9.61 -34.25 -1.80
N GLY A 103 -8.52 -34.88 -2.25
CA GLY A 103 -8.43 -35.57 -3.53
C GLY A 103 -7.76 -34.85 -4.71
N ALA A 104 -7.05 -33.72 -4.51
CA ALA A 104 -6.36 -33.01 -5.59
C ALA A 104 -4.88 -32.71 -5.28
N THR A 105 -4.07 -32.60 -6.34
CA THR A 105 -2.63 -32.29 -6.23
C THR A 105 -2.41 -30.85 -5.79
N PRO A 106 -1.66 -30.59 -4.71
CA PRO A 106 -1.47 -29.25 -4.19
C PRO A 106 -0.66 -28.41 -5.19
N THR A 107 -1.23 -27.28 -5.59
CA THR A 107 -0.69 -26.37 -6.61
C THR A 107 -0.40 -25.01 -5.96
N PHE A 108 0.53 -24.23 -6.51
CA PHE A 108 0.86 -22.89 -5.99
C PHE A 108 -0.37 -21.98 -5.87
N ARG A 109 -1.34 -22.13 -6.78
CA ARG A 109 -2.61 -21.40 -6.73
C ARG A 109 -3.43 -21.72 -5.48
N THR A 110 -3.34 -22.97 -5.00
CA THR A 110 -4.02 -23.41 -3.78
C THR A 110 -3.36 -22.83 -2.53
N ASP A 111 -2.02 -22.75 -2.51
CA ASP A 111 -1.28 -22.08 -1.43
C ASP A 111 -1.54 -20.56 -1.43
N LEU A 112 -1.70 -19.94 -2.61
CA LEU A 112 -2.10 -18.54 -2.73
C LEU A 112 -3.54 -18.30 -2.26
N TYR A 113 -4.46 -19.23 -2.58
CA TYR A 113 -5.82 -19.20 -2.09
C TYR A 113 -5.86 -19.35 -0.57
N LEU A 114 -5.13 -20.32 0.00
CA LEU A 114 -4.99 -20.50 1.45
C LEU A 114 -4.49 -19.22 2.14
N SER A 115 -3.46 -18.62 1.56
CA SER A 115 -2.88 -17.38 2.06
C SER A 115 -3.92 -16.26 2.06
N GLY A 116 -4.67 -16.07 0.96
CA GLY A 116 -5.72 -15.05 0.90
C GLY A 116 -6.82 -15.25 1.93
N THR A 117 -7.28 -16.49 2.14
CA THR A 117 -8.34 -16.78 3.11
C THR A 117 -7.85 -16.66 4.55
N THR A 118 -6.58 -16.95 4.80
CA THR A 118 -5.95 -16.81 6.12
C THR A 118 -5.64 -15.35 6.45
N PHE A 119 -5.06 -14.62 5.50
CA PHE A 119 -4.68 -13.21 5.66
C PHE A 119 -5.89 -12.32 5.97
N PHE A 120 -7.01 -12.53 5.26
CA PHE A 120 -8.28 -11.85 5.56
C PHE A 120 -9.10 -12.53 6.65
N THR A 121 -8.56 -13.56 7.31
CA THR A 121 -9.20 -14.29 8.42
C THR A 121 -10.57 -14.90 8.08
N LEU A 122 -10.80 -15.25 6.80
CA LEU A 122 -12.01 -15.92 6.32
C LEU A 122 -12.08 -17.39 6.78
N GLY A 123 -10.95 -18.09 6.72
CA GLY A 123 -10.82 -19.46 7.26
C GLY A 123 -11.82 -20.47 6.68
N MET A 124 -12.00 -20.53 5.36
CA MET A 124 -13.02 -21.38 4.71
C MET A 124 -12.89 -22.90 5.01
N GLY A 125 -11.73 -23.36 5.48
CA GLY A 125 -11.55 -24.71 6.02
C GLY A 125 -11.50 -25.84 4.98
N ASP A 126 -11.65 -25.51 3.70
CA ASP A 126 -11.52 -26.41 2.54
C ASP A 126 -10.08 -26.83 2.25
N VAL A 127 -9.14 -25.99 2.66
CA VAL A 127 -7.71 -26.12 2.42
C VAL A 127 -7.01 -25.97 3.78
N THR A 128 -6.41 -27.05 4.29
CA THR A 128 -5.82 -27.05 5.65
C THR A 128 -4.33 -27.40 5.67
N PRO A 129 -3.53 -26.72 6.51
CA PRO A 129 -2.11 -27.01 6.66
C PRO A 129 -1.88 -28.35 7.37
N GLY A 130 -1.24 -29.26 6.65
CA GLY A 130 -0.96 -30.65 7.04
C GLY A 130 0.36 -30.86 7.78
N THR A 131 1.27 -29.88 7.82
CA THR A 131 2.51 -29.93 8.60
C THR A 131 2.50 -28.91 9.75
N THR A 132 3.25 -29.19 10.81
CA THR A 132 3.38 -28.27 11.97
C THR A 132 3.96 -26.92 11.54
N LEU A 133 4.95 -26.91 10.65
CA LEU A 133 5.53 -25.67 10.14
C LEU A 133 4.50 -24.82 9.39
N ALA A 134 3.69 -25.44 8.51
CA ALA A 134 2.65 -24.73 7.79
C ALA A 134 1.60 -24.14 8.74
N ARG A 135 1.23 -24.86 9.80
CA ARG A 135 0.31 -24.34 10.84
C ARG A 135 0.85 -23.10 11.54
N VAL A 136 2.13 -23.10 11.92
CA VAL A 136 2.77 -21.93 12.54
C VAL A 136 2.78 -20.73 11.58
N ILE A 137 3.09 -20.97 10.30
CA ILE A 137 3.06 -19.92 9.27
C ILE A 137 1.64 -19.36 9.11
N THR A 138 0.61 -20.21 9.03
CA THR A 138 -0.79 -19.80 8.93
C THR A 138 -1.24 -18.97 10.15
N VAL A 139 -0.83 -19.33 11.36
CA VAL A 139 -1.14 -18.52 12.56
C VAL A 139 -0.45 -17.16 12.52
N ALA A 140 0.83 -17.12 12.13
CA ALA A 140 1.56 -15.87 11.97
C ALA A 140 0.97 -14.99 10.86
N GLU A 141 0.50 -15.59 9.77
CA GLU A 141 -0.18 -14.91 8.67
C GLU A 141 -1.50 -14.28 9.12
N ALA A 142 -2.33 -15.02 9.85
CA ALA A 142 -3.58 -14.49 10.39
C ALA A 142 -3.33 -13.31 11.35
N GLY A 143 -2.34 -13.43 12.25
CA GLY A 143 -1.97 -12.35 13.15
C GLY A 143 -1.44 -11.11 12.41
N THR A 144 -0.65 -11.33 11.36
CA THR A 144 -0.11 -10.24 10.52
C THR A 144 -1.22 -9.55 9.73
N GLY A 145 -2.13 -10.31 9.11
CA GLY A 145 -3.27 -9.77 8.37
C GLY A 145 -4.20 -8.94 9.26
N PHE A 146 -4.49 -9.45 10.46
CA PHE A 146 -5.27 -8.71 11.45
C PHE A 146 -4.58 -7.42 11.90
N GLY A 147 -3.29 -7.48 12.24
CA GLY A 147 -2.51 -6.29 12.62
C GLY A 147 -2.43 -5.26 11.48
N PHE A 148 -2.27 -5.72 10.25
CA PHE A 148 -2.26 -4.87 9.05
C PHE A 148 -3.60 -4.17 8.86
N LEU A 149 -4.72 -4.89 8.99
CA LEU A 149 -6.06 -4.30 8.90
C LEU A 149 -6.31 -3.28 10.02
N ALA A 150 -5.91 -3.59 11.25
CA ALA A 150 -6.04 -2.68 12.40
C ALA A 150 -5.28 -1.37 12.15
N ILE A 151 -4.04 -1.45 11.66
CA ILE A 151 -3.24 -0.30 11.30
C ILE A 151 -3.89 0.50 10.16
N MET A 152 -4.40 -0.17 9.11
CA MET A 152 -5.09 0.49 8.01
C MET A 152 -6.29 1.30 8.48
N ILE A 153 -7.13 0.71 9.33
CA ILE A 153 -8.32 1.38 9.88
C ILE A 153 -7.89 2.56 10.74
N ALA A 154 -6.85 2.41 11.57
CA ALA A 154 -6.32 3.48 12.40
C ALA A 154 -5.71 4.63 11.57
N TYR A 155 -5.19 4.34 10.37
CA TYR A 155 -4.55 5.35 9.51
C TYR A 155 -5.54 6.14 8.65
N LEU A 156 -6.73 5.60 8.36
CA LEU A 156 -7.75 6.28 7.55
C LEU A 156 -8.10 7.69 8.08
N PRO A 157 -8.40 7.89 9.39
CA PRO A 157 -8.66 9.22 9.93
C PRO A 157 -7.50 10.20 9.72
N THR A 158 -6.26 9.75 9.93
CA THR A 158 -5.05 10.56 9.72
C THR A 158 -4.91 10.96 8.27
N LEU A 159 -5.21 10.05 7.34
CA LEU A 159 -5.18 10.31 5.91
C LEU A 159 -6.22 11.36 5.50
N TYR A 160 -7.47 11.21 5.96
CA TYR A 160 -8.53 12.19 5.68
C TYR A 160 -8.21 13.56 6.26
N ALA A 161 -7.68 13.61 7.49
CA ALA A 161 -7.24 14.85 8.11
C ALA A 161 -6.15 15.54 7.28
N ALA A 162 -5.15 14.79 6.80
CA ALA A 162 -4.09 15.33 5.96
C ALA A 162 -4.61 15.85 4.61
N PHE A 163 -5.55 15.15 3.96
CA PHE A 163 -6.18 15.63 2.73
C PHE A 163 -7.02 16.88 2.96
N SER A 164 -7.82 16.91 4.02
CA SER A 164 -8.61 18.08 4.40
C SER A 164 -7.73 19.31 4.64
N GLN A 165 -6.63 19.15 5.39
CA GLN A 165 -5.66 20.22 5.60
C GLN A 165 -5.00 20.69 4.30
N ARG A 166 -4.70 19.78 3.36
CA ARG A 166 -4.15 20.14 2.06
C ARG A 166 -5.16 20.96 1.24
N GLU A 167 -6.41 20.55 1.21
CA GLU A 167 -7.47 21.23 0.44
C GLU A 167 -7.75 22.63 0.99
N VAL A 168 -7.80 22.77 2.32
CA VAL A 168 -7.90 24.07 3.00
C VAL A 168 -6.72 24.97 2.62
N ASN A 169 -5.49 24.45 2.65
CA ASN A 169 -4.31 25.24 2.28
C ASN A 169 -4.30 25.66 0.80
N ILE A 170 -4.81 24.82 -0.10
CA ILE A 170 -4.95 25.16 -1.53
C ILE A 170 -5.98 26.28 -1.71
N SER A 171 -7.14 26.20 -1.06
CA SER A 171 -8.14 27.26 -1.09
C SER A 171 -7.62 28.57 -0.49
N LEU A 172 -6.83 28.47 0.58
CA LEU A 172 -6.16 29.64 1.18
C LEU A 172 -5.06 30.21 0.29
N LEU A 173 -4.39 29.40 -0.53
CA LEU A 173 -3.39 29.88 -1.50
C LEU A 173 -4.04 30.81 -2.53
N ASP A 174 -5.24 30.46 -3.02
CA ASP A 174 -6.01 31.31 -3.93
C ASP A 174 -6.36 32.65 -3.26
N ALA A 175 -6.87 32.60 -2.03
CA ALA A 175 -7.15 33.80 -1.23
C ALA A 175 -5.89 34.65 -0.92
N ARG A 176 -4.73 34.01 -0.76
CA ARG A 176 -3.44 34.68 -0.49
C ARG A 176 -2.81 35.29 -1.75
N ALA A 177 -3.00 34.69 -2.92
CA ALA A 177 -2.42 35.16 -4.18
C ALA A 177 -3.16 36.37 -4.78
N GLY A 178 -4.42 36.59 -4.38
CA GLY A 178 -5.27 37.67 -4.90
C GLY A 178 -5.85 37.36 -6.28
N SER A 179 -6.70 38.26 -6.80
CA SER A 179 -7.26 38.15 -8.15
C SER A 179 -6.85 39.38 -8.97
N PRO A 180 -5.97 39.24 -9.99
CA PRO A 180 -5.36 38.00 -10.48
C PRO A 180 -4.25 37.44 -9.55
N PRO A 181 -4.05 36.11 -9.52
CA PRO A 181 -3.08 35.47 -8.63
C PRO A 181 -1.66 35.85 -9.04
N THR A 182 -0.96 36.57 -8.15
CA THR A 182 0.42 37.03 -8.39
C THR A 182 1.36 36.65 -7.24
N ALA A 183 2.53 36.12 -7.58
CA ALA A 183 3.55 35.75 -6.58
C ALA A 183 4.00 36.94 -5.71
N GLY A 184 4.00 38.14 -6.30
CA GLY A 184 4.32 39.38 -5.58
C GLY A 184 3.31 39.73 -4.48
N GLU A 185 2.01 39.58 -4.74
CA GLU A 185 0.95 39.85 -3.75
C GLU A 185 0.97 38.82 -2.62
N LEU A 186 1.27 37.55 -2.94
CA LEU A 186 1.45 36.48 -1.96
C LEU A 186 2.61 36.78 -1.00
N LEU A 187 3.79 37.17 -1.53
CA LEU A 187 4.95 37.57 -0.72
C LEU A 187 4.67 38.82 0.12
N ARG A 188 3.99 39.83 -0.46
CA ARG A 188 3.63 41.07 0.25
C ARG A 188 2.72 40.79 1.45
N ARG A 189 1.71 39.93 1.28
CA ARG A 189 0.77 39.54 2.36
C ARG A 189 1.45 38.66 3.41
N HIS A 190 2.35 37.78 3.00
CA HIS A 190 3.11 36.94 3.94
C HIS A 190 4.09 37.77 4.79
N GLY A 191 4.73 38.79 4.19
CA GLY A 191 5.59 39.74 4.91
C GLY A 191 4.83 40.57 5.96
N ARG A 192 3.59 40.99 5.67
CA ARG A 192 2.75 41.74 6.64
C ARG A 192 2.30 40.92 7.84
N LEU A 193 2.16 39.59 7.70
CA LEU A 193 1.78 38.69 8.79
C LEU A 193 2.92 38.40 9.78
N ARG A 194 4.18 38.66 9.43
CA ARG A 194 5.35 38.48 10.31
C ARG A 194 5.70 39.69 11.19
N VAL A 195 5.05 40.83 10.95
CA VAL A 195 5.37 42.13 11.62
C VAL A 195 4.34 42.48 12.72
N ARG A 196 3.46 41.54 13.08
CA ARG A 196 2.62 41.59 14.28
C ARG A 196 2.93 40.38 15.15
#